data_AF-A0A8J6U2S9-F1
#
_entry.id   AF-A0A8J6U2S9-F1
#
_cell.length_a   1.000
_cell.length_b   1.000
_cell.length_c   1.000
_cell.angle_alpha   90.00
_cell.angle_beta   90.00
_cell.angle_gamma   90.00
#
_symmetry.space_group_name_H-M   'P 1'
#
loop_
_entity.id
_entity.type
_entity.pdbx_description
1 polymer ?
#
loop_
_entity_poly.entity_id
_entity_poly.type
_entity_poly.pdbx_seq_one_letter_code
_entity_poly.pdbx_strand_id
1 'polypeptide(L)'
;MKEIKTRHNLLEARKKALEQVTHGSIRPHGKLWGMDVFSWMNPDVEALALTIHAFPFPILWLSPSGLLMAVAECDAAIATNIHTVITYDQSSAAEKSGEILHLITTNDIHQAFQKMNALQFKPGIILFCSEGADSEMYQKAFSNYLELHQI
;
A
#
# COMPACT_ATOMS: atom_id res chain seq x y z
N MET A 1 35.80 26.52 14.74
CA MET A 1 35.62 25.35 13.83
C MET A 1 34.86 24.16 14.46
N LYS A 2 34.04 24.33 15.52
CA LYS A 2 33.27 23.24 16.16
C LYS A 2 31.79 23.19 15.75
N GLU A 3 31.17 24.30 15.34
CA GLU A 3 29.71 24.36 15.08
C GLU A 3 29.27 23.70 13.75
N ILE A 4 30.13 23.67 12.73
CA ILE A 4 29.77 23.13 11.41
C ILE A 4 29.66 21.59 11.44
N LYS A 5 30.49 20.91 12.24
CA LYS A 5 30.46 19.44 12.39
C LYS A 5 29.17 18.96 13.10
N THR A 6 28.67 19.72 14.07
CA THR A 6 27.48 19.35 14.84
C THR A 6 26.20 19.44 14.00
N ARG A 7 26.08 20.44 13.11
CA ARG A 7 24.93 20.57 12.20
C ARG A 7 24.89 19.47 11.13
N HIS A 8 26.03 19.05 10.61
CA HIS A 8 26.10 17.97 9.60
C HIS A 8 25.65 16.63 10.21
N ASN A 9 26.10 16.33 11.44
CA ASN A 9 25.73 15.12 12.16
C ASN A 9 24.23 15.08 12.51
N LEU A 10 23.62 16.24 12.79
CA LEU A 10 22.19 16.36 13.08
C LEU A 10 21.30 16.14 11.85
N LEU A 11 21.77 16.58 10.67
CA LEU A 11 21.08 16.34 9.39
C LEU A 11 21.16 14.87 8.98
N GLU A 12 22.33 14.24 9.13
CA GLU A 12 22.50 12.80 8.88
C GLU A 12 21.70 11.96 9.87
N ALA A 13 21.71 12.29 11.16
CA ALA A 13 20.89 11.60 12.16
C ALA A 13 19.39 11.72 11.86
N ARG A 14 18.93 12.89 11.40
CA ARG A 14 17.54 13.07 10.96
C ARG A 14 17.24 12.26 9.70
N LYS A 15 18.11 12.29 8.69
CA LYS A 15 17.94 11.51 7.47
C LYS A 15 17.86 10.01 7.80
N LYS A 16 18.75 9.53 8.67
CA LYS A 16 18.79 8.13 9.11
C LYS A 16 17.57 7.73 9.95
N ALA A 17 17.08 8.63 10.81
CA ALA A 17 15.85 8.40 11.57
C ALA A 17 14.60 8.43 10.67
N LEU A 18 14.54 9.32 9.69
CA LEU A 18 13.49 9.32 8.65
C LEU A 18 13.56 8.04 7.81
N GLU A 19 14.75 7.63 7.39
CA GLU A 19 15.00 6.37 6.67
C GLU A 19 14.55 5.15 7.50
N GLN A 20 14.79 5.14 8.81
CA GLN A 20 14.34 4.06 9.69
C GLN A 20 12.82 4.07 9.93
N VAL A 21 12.18 5.24 10.02
CA VAL A 21 10.71 5.35 10.12
C VAL A 21 10.05 4.98 8.80
N THR A 22 10.71 5.20 7.66
CA THR A 22 10.16 4.90 6.35
C THR A 22 9.98 3.40 6.06
N HIS A 23 10.63 2.51 6.81
CA HIS A 23 10.41 1.06 6.75
C HIS A 23 9.32 0.68 7.76
N GLY A 24 8.19 0.14 7.28
CA GLY A 24 7.12 -0.37 8.15
C GLY A 24 6.07 0.63 8.59
N SER A 25 6.09 1.89 8.14
CA SER A 25 5.00 2.86 8.38
C SER A 25 4.12 3.10 7.15
N ILE A 26 2.81 3.28 7.36
CA ILE A 26 1.89 3.79 6.34
C ILE A 26 2.25 5.23 5.94
N ARG A 27 2.18 5.54 4.64
CA ARG A 27 2.50 6.86 4.07
C ARG A 27 1.31 7.44 3.33
N PRO A 28 0.86 8.66 3.66
CA PRO A 28 -0.17 9.36 2.90
C PRO A 28 0.41 10.03 1.64
N HIS A 29 -0.36 10.00 0.55
CA HIS A 29 0.01 10.62 -0.74
C HIS A 29 -1.02 11.64 -1.23
N GLY A 30 -1.94 12.08 -0.37
CA GLY A 30 -3.01 13.00 -0.75
C GLY A 30 -4.17 12.26 -1.41
N LYS A 31 -4.64 12.77 -2.56
CA LYS A 31 -5.82 12.22 -3.25
C LYS A 31 -5.51 11.84 -4.70
N LEU A 32 -6.12 10.75 -5.16
CA LEU A 32 -6.16 10.36 -6.57
C LEU A 32 -7.62 10.13 -6.94
N TRP A 33 -8.09 10.81 -7.98
CA TRP A 33 -9.49 10.83 -8.41
C TRP A 33 -10.49 11.10 -7.27
N GLY A 34 -10.08 11.84 -6.23
CA GLY A 34 -10.91 12.16 -5.07
C GLY A 34 -10.97 11.08 -3.98
N MET A 35 -10.24 9.97 -4.12
CA MET A 35 -10.01 8.97 -3.08
C MET A 35 -8.74 9.29 -2.31
N ASP A 36 -8.70 8.99 -1.00
CA ASP A 36 -7.49 9.14 -0.19
C ASP A 36 -6.48 8.04 -0.54
N VAL A 37 -5.21 8.41 -0.72
CA VAL A 37 -4.17 7.49 -1.18
C VAL A 37 -3.14 7.26 -0.09
N PHE A 38 -2.88 5.99 0.19
CA PHE A 38 -1.86 5.54 1.11
C PHE A 38 -0.98 4.47 0.48
N SER A 39 0.28 4.40 0.91
CA SER A 39 1.14 3.26 0.63
C SER A 39 1.82 2.72 1.88
N TRP A 40 2.11 1.43 1.91
CA TRP A 40 2.76 0.78 3.03
C TRP A 40 3.76 -0.27 2.56
N MET A 41 5.02 -0.06 2.92
CA MET A 41 6.11 -0.96 2.60
C MET A 41 6.38 -1.91 3.77
N ASN A 42 6.32 -3.22 3.52
CA ASN A 42 6.49 -4.31 4.50
C ASN A 42 5.62 -4.09 5.75
N PRO A 43 4.29 -4.00 5.60
CA PRO A 43 3.40 -3.87 6.76
C PRO A 43 3.45 -5.12 7.63
N ASP A 44 3.31 -4.91 8.95
CA ASP A 44 2.95 -6.01 9.84
C ASP A 44 1.49 -6.40 9.60
N VAL A 45 1.19 -7.70 9.62
CA VAL A 45 -0.12 -8.26 9.25
C VAL A 45 -1.22 -7.78 10.20
N GLU A 46 -0.97 -7.79 11.52
CA GLU A 46 -1.94 -7.34 12.53
C GLU A 46 -2.16 -5.83 12.43
N ALA A 47 -1.07 -5.06 12.29
CA ALA A 47 -1.16 -3.61 12.13
C ALA A 47 -1.94 -3.21 10.87
N LEU A 48 -1.77 -3.95 9.77
CA LEU A 48 -2.50 -3.75 8.53
C LEU A 48 -3.99 -4.04 8.70
N ALA A 49 -4.35 -5.17 9.31
CA ALA A 49 -5.74 -5.53 9.57
C ALA A 49 -6.46 -4.48 10.41
N LEU A 50 -5.84 -4.05 11.52
CA LEU A 50 -6.36 -2.99 12.38
C LEU A 50 -6.52 -1.65 11.63
N THR A 51 -5.57 -1.33 10.75
CA THR A 51 -5.62 -0.10 9.95
C THR A 51 -6.76 -0.14 8.93
N ILE A 52 -6.97 -1.28 8.27
CA ILE A 52 -8.08 -1.50 7.33
C ILE A 52 -9.42 -1.31 8.04
N HIS A 53 -9.59 -1.84 9.25
CA HIS A 53 -10.80 -1.65 10.04
C HIS A 53 -11.00 -0.20 10.51
N ALA A 54 -9.92 0.51 10.80
CA ALA A 54 -9.98 1.90 11.23
C ALA A 54 -10.36 2.88 10.10
N PHE A 55 -10.22 2.46 8.83
CA PHE A 55 -10.57 3.32 7.71
C PHE A 55 -12.09 3.55 7.64
N PRO A 56 -12.54 4.82 7.51
CA PRO A 56 -13.97 5.16 7.54
C PRO A 56 -14.69 4.89 6.21
N PHE A 57 -13.96 4.51 5.16
CA PHE A 57 -14.49 4.33 3.81
C PHE A 57 -13.96 3.02 3.19
N PRO A 58 -14.69 2.46 2.21
CA PRO A 58 -14.25 1.24 1.53
C PRO A 58 -12.88 1.40 0.85
N ILE A 59 -12.16 0.29 0.73
CA ILE A 59 -10.78 0.28 0.26
C ILE A 59 -10.67 -0.40 -1.10
N LEU A 60 -9.94 0.24 -2.02
CA LEU A 60 -9.30 -0.37 -3.18
C LEU A 60 -7.88 -0.74 -2.78
N TRP A 61 -7.62 -2.02 -2.56
CA TRP A 61 -6.37 -2.51 -2.03
C TRP A 61 -5.52 -3.16 -3.12
N LEU A 62 -4.32 -2.61 -3.37
CA LEU A 62 -3.32 -3.21 -4.24
C LEU A 62 -2.29 -3.90 -3.35
N SER A 63 -2.11 -5.22 -3.51
CA SER A 63 -1.33 -6.04 -2.59
C SER A 63 -0.63 -7.21 -3.27
N PRO A 64 0.53 -7.68 -2.80
CA PRO A 64 0.96 -9.04 -3.05
C PRO A 64 -0.12 -10.03 -2.59
N SER A 65 -0.26 -11.12 -3.32
CA SER A 65 -1.14 -12.24 -3.01
C SER A 65 -0.81 -12.87 -1.65
N GLY A 66 0.48 -13.02 -1.31
CA GLY A 66 0.92 -13.58 -0.03
C GLY A 66 0.42 -12.75 1.16
N LEU A 67 0.54 -11.43 1.08
CA LEU A 67 0.04 -10.51 2.11
C LEU A 67 -1.48 -10.60 2.26
N LEU A 68 -2.21 -10.67 1.13
CA LEU A 68 -3.66 -10.82 1.14
C LEU A 68 -4.07 -12.08 1.91
N MET A 69 -3.42 -13.22 1.63
CA MET A 69 -3.71 -14.49 2.30
C MET A 69 -3.39 -14.40 3.80
N ALA A 70 -2.24 -13.84 4.17
CA ALA A 70 -1.84 -13.70 5.57
C ALA A 70 -2.84 -12.83 6.36
N VAL A 71 -3.31 -11.72 5.79
CA VAL A 71 -4.31 -10.87 6.43
C VAL A 71 -5.67 -11.57 6.52
N ALA A 72 -6.10 -12.27 5.46
CA ALA A 72 -7.37 -12.99 5.47
C ALA A 72 -7.38 -14.18 6.46
N GLU A 73 -6.22 -14.82 6.69
CA GLU A 73 -6.06 -15.84 7.73
C GLU A 73 -6.06 -15.23 9.14
N CYS A 74 -5.48 -14.04 9.31
CA CYS A 74 -5.44 -13.32 10.58
C CYS A 74 -6.81 -12.76 10.98
N ASP A 75 -7.58 -12.24 10.01
CA ASP A 75 -8.87 -11.60 10.24
C ASP A 75 -9.85 -11.93 9.10
N ALA A 76 -10.78 -12.84 9.39
CA ALA A 76 -11.81 -13.23 8.44
C ALA A 76 -12.76 -12.06 8.08
N ALA A 77 -13.00 -11.12 9.00
CA ALA A 77 -13.93 -10.02 8.77
C ALA A 77 -13.36 -8.90 7.90
N ILE A 78 -12.07 -8.97 7.53
CA ILE A 78 -11.36 -7.93 6.78
C ILE A 78 -12.06 -7.56 5.46
N ALA A 79 -12.69 -8.53 4.83
CA ALA A 79 -13.35 -8.36 3.55
C ALA A 79 -14.50 -7.33 3.60
N THR A 80 -15.11 -7.12 4.77
CA THR A 80 -16.24 -6.17 4.94
C THR A 80 -15.84 -4.70 4.73
N ASN A 81 -14.56 -4.36 4.94
CA ASN A 81 -14.02 -3.02 4.73
C ASN A 81 -13.40 -2.84 3.33
N ILE A 82 -13.29 -3.90 2.54
CA ILE A 82 -12.60 -3.91 1.25
C ILE A 82 -13.62 -3.97 0.12
N HIS A 83 -13.60 -2.96 -0.77
CA HIS A 83 -14.41 -2.95 -1.98
C HIS A 83 -13.78 -3.84 -3.06
N THR A 84 -12.47 -3.74 -3.27
CA THR A 84 -11.76 -4.49 -4.31
C THR A 84 -10.32 -4.71 -3.91
N VAL A 85 -9.81 -5.91 -4.20
CA VAL A 85 -8.39 -6.24 -4.11
C VAL A 85 -7.82 -6.47 -5.51
N ILE A 86 -6.66 -5.87 -5.79
CA ILE A 86 -5.87 -6.14 -6.99
C ILE A 86 -4.53 -6.75 -6.56
N THR A 87 -4.28 -8.00 -6.92
CA THR A 87 -2.96 -8.63 -6.73
C THR A 87 -2.08 -8.46 -7.95
N TYR A 88 -0.76 -8.33 -7.76
CA TYR A 88 0.17 -7.95 -8.83
C TYR A 88 1.38 -8.87 -8.99
N ASP A 89 1.41 -10.00 -8.29
CA ASP A 89 2.57 -10.88 -8.11
C ASP A 89 2.30 -12.32 -8.59
N GLN A 90 1.75 -12.51 -9.80
CA GLN A 90 1.63 -13.80 -10.54
C GLN A 90 1.23 -15.06 -9.75
N SER A 91 0.63 -14.94 -8.58
CA SER A 91 0.32 -16.10 -7.76
C SER A 91 -1.05 -16.64 -8.14
N SER A 92 -1.05 -17.88 -8.63
CA SER A 92 -2.27 -18.64 -8.93
C SER A 92 -3.02 -19.10 -7.68
N ALA A 93 -2.51 -18.80 -6.48
CA ALA A 93 -3.02 -19.31 -5.20
C ALA A 93 -4.07 -18.43 -4.52
N ALA A 94 -4.34 -17.23 -5.03
CA ALA A 94 -5.45 -16.41 -4.52
C ALA A 94 -6.78 -16.96 -5.07
N GLU A 95 -7.13 -18.20 -4.70
CA GLU A 95 -8.50 -18.66 -4.84
C GLU A 95 -9.39 -17.68 -4.08
N LYS A 96 -10.50 -17.27 -4.71
CA LYS A 96 -11.43 -16.29 -4.13
C LYS A 96 -11.80 -16.74 -2.72
N SER A 97 -11.22 -16.11 -1.69
CA SER A 97 -11.81 -16.10 -0.36
C SER A 97 -13.24 -15.61 -0.56
N GLY A 98 -14.22 -16.44 -0.19
CA GLY A 98 -15.63 -16.29 -0.56
C GLY A 98 -16.28 -14.97 -0.11
N GLU A 99 -15.56 -14.17 0.68
CA GLU A 99 -16.02 -12.91 1.25
C GLU A 99 -15.50 -11.67 0.52
N ILE A 100 -14.43 -11.76 -0.28
CA ILE A 100 -13.91 -10.61 -1.04
C ILE A 100 -14.78 -10.39 -2.29
N LEU A 101 -15.60 -9.33 -2.25
CA LEU A 101 -16.57 -8.98 -3.30
C LEU A 101 -15.95 -8.89 -4.70
N HIS A 102 -14.73 -8.35 -4.82
CA HIS A 102 -14.03 -8.19 -6.09
C HIS A 102 -12.52 -8.42 -5.95
N LEU A 103 -12.03 -9.60 -6.36
CA LEU A 103 -10.61 -9.91 -6.49
C LEU A 103 -10.18 -9.89 -7.96
N ILE A 104 -9.14 -9.11 -8.28
CA ILE A 104 -8.52 -9.02 -9.61
C ILE A 104 -7.06 -9.44 -9.48
N THR A 105 -6.67 -10.48 -10.20
CA THR A 105 -5.27 -10.95 -10.22
C THR A 105 -4.57 -10.45 -11.48
N THR A 106 -3.41 -9.82 -11.35
CA THR A 106 -2.57 -9.38 -12.47
C THR A 106 -1.18 -10.01 -12.40
N ASN A 107 -0.48 -9.98 -13.53
CA ASN A 107 0.85 -10.59 -13.65
C ASN A 107 2.00 -9.64 -13.29
N ASP A 108 1.69 -8.36 -13.15
CA ASP A 108 2.67 -7.34 -12.80
C ASP A 108 1.96 -6.09 -12.27
N ILE A 109 2.77 -5.19 -11.69
CA ILE A 109 2.31 -3.95 -11.08
C ILE A 109 1.75 -2.95 -12.10
N HIS A 110 2.24 -2.95 -13.35
CA HIS A 110 1.76 -2.03 -14.38
C HIS A 110 0.34 -2.39 -14.81
N GLN A 111 0.05 -3.68 -14.95
CA GLN A 111 -1.32 -4.16 -15.18
C GLN A 111 -2.22 -3.83 -14.00
N ALA A 112 -1.75 -3.94 -12.76
CA ALA A 112 -2.53 -3.55 -11.58
C ALA A 112 -2.90 -2.06 -11.63
N PHE A 113 -1.97 -1.18 -11.99
CA PHE A 113 -2.25 0.25 -12.18
C PHE A 113 -3.26 0.51 -13.30
N GLN A 114 -3.15 -0.20 -14.42
CA GLN A 114 -4.13 -0.09 -15.52
C GLN A 114 -5.53 -0.51 -15.07
N LYS A 115 -5.66 -1.57 -14.27
CA LYS A 115 -6.95 -2.01 -13.71
C LYS A 115 -7.49 -1.00 -12.70
N MET A 116 -6.63 -0.44 -11.85
CA MET A 116 -6.98 0.60 -10.88
C MET A 116 -7.62 1.83 -11.56
N ASN A 117 -7.17 2.23 -12.76
CA ASN A 117 -7.75 3.36 -13.50
C ASN A 117 -9.27 3.29 -13.71
N ALA A 118 -9.80 2.07 -13.86
CA ALA A 118 -11.22 1.83 -14.10
C ALA A 118 -12.05 1.73 -12.81
N LEU A 119 -11.40 1.76 -11.64
CA LEU A 119 -12.00 1.50 -10.35
C LEU A 119 -12.00 2.77 -9.51
N GLN A 120 -13.08 3.54 -9.64
CA GLN A 120 -13.24 4.81 -8.95
C GLN A 120 -14.55 4.80 -8.18
N PHE A 121 -14.49 5.10 -6.89
CA PHE A 121 -15.67 5.24 -6.04
C PHE A 121 -15.42 6.30 -4.97
N LYS A 122 -16.49 6.95 -4.51
CA LYS A 122 -16.41 8.05 -3.55
C LYS A 122 -17.52 7.95 -2.50
N PRO A 123 -17.21 8.15 -1.22
CA PRO A 123 -15.86 8.26 -0.66
C PRO A 123 -15.11 6.91 -0.72
N GLY A 124 -13.77 6.94 -0.78
CA GLY A 124 -12.98 5.72 -0.93
C GLY A 124 -11.50 5.92 -0.69
N ILE A 125 -10.79 4.81 -0.46
CA ILE A 125 -9.36 4.79 -0.12
C ILE A 125 -8.62 3.89 -1.10
N ILE A 126 -7.48 4.35 -1.59
CA ILE A 126 -6.52 3.53 -2.34
C ILE A 126 -5.39 3.19 -1.38
N LEU A 127 -5.20 1.90 -1.10
CA LEU A 127 -4.12 1.40 -0.28
C LEU A 127 -3.17 0.57 -1.15
N PHE A 128 -1.91 0.97 -1.24
CA PHE A 128 -0.87 0.23 -1.95
C PHE A 128 0.11 -0.42 -0.97
N CYS A 129 0.08 -1.74 -0.85
CA CYS A 129 1.02 -2.49 -0.04
C CYS A 129 2.06 -3.18 -0.90
N SER A 130 3.28 -3.32 -0.38
CA SER A 130 4.34 -4.12 -1.01
C SER A 130 5.17 -4.86 0.02
N GLU A 131 5.68 -6.04 -0.35
CA GLU A 131 6.48 -6.89 0.53
C GLU A 131 7.68 -7.50 -0.18
N GLY A 132 8.67 -7.92 0.60
CA GLY A 132 9.83 -8.67 0.11
C GLY A 132 10.93 -7.80 -0.50
N ALA A 133 11.85 -8.45 -1.21
CA ALA A 133 13.06 -7.80 -1.73
C ALA A 133 12.77 -6.67 -2.73
N ASP A 134 11.68 -6.77 -3.48
CA ASP A 134 11.30 -5.81 -4.53
C ASP A 134 10.39 -4.69 -4.02
N SER A 135 10.11 -4.64 -2.71
CA SER A 135 9.16 -3.72 -2.09
C SER A 135 9.51 -2.25 -2.36
N GLU A 136 10.78 -1.87 -2.27
CA GLU A 136 11.24 -0.51 -2.60
C GLU A 136 11.03 -0.14 -4.07
N MET A 137 11.28 -1.09 -4.98
CA MET A 137 11.06 -0.90 -6.42
C MET A 137 9.58 -0.63 -6.69
N TYR A 138 8.67 -1.40 -6.08
CA TYR A 138 7.24 -1.22 -6.27
C TYR A 138 6.72 0.07 -5.65
N GLN A 139 7.18 0.46 -4.46
CA GLN A 139 6.84 1.76 -3.85
C GLN A 139 7.27 2.94 -4.74
N LYS A 140 8.45 2.84 -5.36
CA LYS A 140 8.91 3.85 -6.32
C LYS A 140 8.05 3.88 -7.58
N ALA A 141 7.69 2.71 -8.11
CA ALA A 141 6.80 2.62 -9.27
C ALA A 141 5.43 3.23 -8.99
N PHE A 142 4.87 2.99 -7.80
CA PHE A 142 3.61 3.60 -7.37
C PHE A 142 3.73 5.11 -7.20
N SER A 143 4.79 5.60 -6.56
CA SER A 143 5.03 7.04 -6.41
C SER A 143 5.14 7.76 -7.76
N ASN A 144 5.92 7.21 -8.69
CA ASN A 144 6.03 7.74 -10.06
C ASN A 144 4.67 7.72 -10.77
N TYR A 145 3.87 6.67 -10.58
CA TYR A 145 2.54 6.59 -11.15
C TYR A 145 1.63 7.70 -10.59
N LEU A 146 1.68 7.99 -9.29
CA LEU A 146 0.90 9.06 -8.67
C LEU A 146 1.30 10.44 -9.22
N GLU A 147 2.60 10.72 -9.34
CA GLU A 147 3.10 11.99 -9.90
C GLU A 147 2.59 12.26 -11.33
N LEU A 148 2.34 11.22 -12.12
CA LEU A 148 1.82 11.35 -13.48
C LEU A 148 0.30 11.58 -13.54
N HIS A 149 -0.45 11.29 -12.47
CA HIS A 149 -1.92 11.29 -12.47
C HIS A 149 -2.54 12.23 -11.43
N GLN A 150 -1.77 12.73 -10.47
CA GLN A 150 -2.18 13.78 -9.55
C GLN A 150 -1.96 15.14 -10.23
N ILE A 151 -3.06 15.78 -10.66
CA ILE A 151 -3.10 17.16 -11.17
C ILE A 151 -3.69 18.05 -10.07
#